data_AF-A0A2V5XI37-F1
#
_entry.id   AF-A0A2V5XI37-F1
#
_cell.length_a   1.000
_cell.length_b   1.000
_cell.length_c   1.000
_cell.angle_alpha   90.00
_cell.angle_beta   90.00
_cell.angle_gamma   90.00
#
_symmetry.space_group_name_H-M   'P 1'
#
loop_
_entity.id
_entity.type
_entity.pdbx_description
1 polymer ?
#
loop_
_entity_poly.entity_id
_entity_poly.type
_entity_poly.pdbx_seq_one_letter_code
_entity_poly.pdbx_strand_id
1 'polypeptide(L)'
;MKTTNASRVRVWFAVALTGFILGYFAFDNSSKVRELRSRLTQAESELGAFQHTRSRAPARRIGSAILQRTLPGSPAGDTNAAPTQITDEDIQVALEMNERAKQGEYILQFERPTDRKFTDSAINDMVSRMASNNAPELRSTFAQLGITPEKSVQLETHYQKIMLASLDAEMAIQQVLTARHDYDKRVRALLSDEHYATYRQYEESKPASREYAILEEYSREKSIPIDPEYQQRVIALMQQAQAYTETSWHGAYEGLPEPAVGDEAVINQLEQQISQIKEAVNLLKQKAAEVGFPEEYLNLLDAYYRERAQIKQNTIDTIKNRLAPVASGK
;
A
#
# COMPACT_ATOMS: atom_id res chain seq x y z
N MET A 1 30.45 39.22 11.08
CA MET A 1 29.20 39.99 11.18
C MET A 1 28.60 40.12 9.78
N LYS A 2 27.52 39.36 9.49
CA LYS A 2 26.51 39.53 8.42
C LYS A 2 25.71 38.22 8.28
N THR A 3 24.71 38.06 9.13
CA THR A 3 23.42 37.44 8.77
C THR A 3 22.79 38.38 7.71
N THR A 4 22.06 37.97 6.67
CA THR A 4 20.77 37.25 6.64
C THR A 4 20.35 37.18 5.16
N ASN A 5 19.77 36.07 4.69
CA ASN A 5 18.76 36.05 3.59
C ASN A 5 18.18 34.65 3.30
N ALA A 6 18.66 33.59 3.95
CA ALA A 6 18.12 32.23 3.77
C ALA A 6 16.79 31.95 4.51
N SER A 7 16.30 32.87 5.33
CA SER A 7 15.11 32.67 6.18
C SER A 7 13.80 33.17 5.58
N ARG A 8 13.81 33.94 4.48
CA ARG A 8 12.58 34.49 3.87
C ARG A 8 11.96 33.61 2.78
N VAL A 9 12.70 32.66 2.21
CA VAL A 9 12.20 31.75 1.15
C VAL A 9 11.44 30.56 1.73
N ARG A 10 11.65 30.21 3.01
CA ARG A 10 11.01 29.06 3.66
C ARG A 10 9.60 29.35 4.20
N VAL A 11 9.20 30.62 4.29
CA VAL A 11 7.88 31.02 4.79
C VAL A 11 6.83 31.09 3.67
N TRP A 12 7.23 31.38 2.43
CA TRP A 12 6.30 31.48 1.29
C TRP A 12 5.81 30.12 0.76
N PHE A 13 6.55 29.04 0.99
CA PHE A 13 6.15 27.69 0.52
C PHE A 13 5.10 27.01 1.41
N ALA A 14 5.00 27.39 2.69
CA ALA A 14 3.92 26.92 3.55
C ALA A 14 2.60 27.67 3.24
N VAL A 15 2.68 28.94 2.83
CA VAL A 15 1.53 29.76 2.44
C VAL A 15 1.01 29.39 1.04
N ALA A 16 1.88 28.96 0.12
CA ALA A 16 1.46 28.59 -1.23
C ALA A 16 0.64 27.28 -1.29
N LEU A 17 0.85 26.32 -0.39
CA LEU A 17 0.09 25.06 -0.39
C LEU A 17 -1.27 25.20 0.34
N THR A 18 -1.34 25.99 1.41
CA THR A 18 -2.63 26.44 1.99
C THR A 18 -3.37 27.34 1.00
N GLY A 19 -2.62 28.13 0.20
CA GLY A 19 -3.14 28.93 -0.90
C GLY A 19 -3.65 28.12 -2.10
N PHE A 20 -3.09 26.94 -2.36
CA PHE A 20 -3.56 26.05 -3.44
C PHE A 20 -4.87 25.33 -3.06
N ILE A 21 -5.04 25.02 -1.77
CA ILE A 21 -6.34 24.63 -1.18
C ILE A 21 -7.32 25.81 -1.13
N LEU A 22 -6.90 27.05 -1.40
CA LEU A 22 -7.80 28.22 -1.48
C LEU A 22 -8.10 28.65 -2.94
N GLY A 23 -7.24 28.29 -3.90
CA GLY A 23 -7.34 28.76 -5.29
C GLY A 23 -8.33 28.01 -6.18
N TYR A 24 -8.83 26.84 -5.76
CA TYR A 24 -9.72 25.99 -6.57
C TYR A 24 -11.20 26.02 -6.13
N PHE A 25 -11.56 26.88 -5.15
CA PHE A 25 -12.87 26.88 -4.47
C PHE A 25 -13.76 28.08 -4.78
N ALA A 26 -13.94 28.40 -6.06
CA ALA A 26 -15.08 29.21 -6.47
C ALA A 26 -16.26 28.28 -6.76
N PHE A 27 -17.48 28.68 -6.36
CA PHE A 27 -18.77 28.00 -6.63
C PHE A 27 -19.28 27.01 -5.57
N ASP A 28 -19.33 27.45 -4.31
CA ASP A 28 -20.59 27.60 -3.56
C ASP A 28 -20.35 28.61 -2.42
N ASN A 29 -21.15 29.68 -2.36
CA ASN A 29 -20.79 30.94 -1.70
C ASN A 29 -21.74 31.36 -0.57
N SER A 30 -22.47 30.40 0.00
CA SER A 30 -23.29 30.66 1.19
C SER A 30 -22.41 31.11 2.36
N SER A 31 -22.93 32.00 3.22
CA SER A 31 -22.21 32.49 4.40
C SER A 31 -21.84 31.34 5.36
N LYS A 32 -22.70 30.33 5.42
CA LYS A 32 -22.52 29.11 6.23
C LYS A 32 -21.35 28.25 5.74
N VAL A 33 -21.22 28.05 4.43
CA VAL A 33 -20.09 27.32 3.83
C VAL A 33 -18.76 28.04 4.13
N ARG A 34 -18.72 29.37 4.01
CA ARG A 34 -17.52 30.16 4.34
C ARG A 34 -17.15 30.07 5.82
N GLU A 35 -18.14 30.12 6.71
CA GLU A 35 -17.93 29.95 8.14
C GLU A 35 -17.38 28.55 8.47
N LEU A 36 -18.03 27.50 7.96
CA LEU A 36 -17.60 26.11 8.17
C LEU A 36 -16.19 25.86 7.60
N ARG A 37 -15.87 26.42 6.43
CA ARG A 37 -14.52 26.38 5.85
C ARG A 37 -13.49 27.08 6.75
N SER A 38 -13.81 28.26 7.27
CA SER A 38 -12.90 28.98 8.18
C SER A 38 -12.64 28.21 9.48
N ARG A 39 -13.68 27.57 10.02
CA ARG A 39 -13.57 26.70 11.21
C ARG A 39 -12.73 25.46 10.92
N LEU A 40 -12.89 24.85 9.73
CA LEU A 40 -12.07 23.71 9.32
C LEU A 40 -10.60 24.10 9.20
N THR A 41 -10.29 25.21 8.52
CA THR A 41 -8.91 25.72 8.42
C THR A 41 -8.32 26.04 9.79
N GLN A 42 -9.11 26.63 10.68
CA GLN A 42 -8.67 26.90 12.05
C GLN A 42 -8.40 25.59 12.80
N ALA A 43 -9.32 24.62 12.76
CA ALA A 43 -9.17 23.32 13.39
C ALA A 43 -7.95 22.55 12.85
N GLU A 44 -7.70 22.58 11.55
CA GLU A 44 -6.51 21.99 10.92
C GLU A 44 -5.23 22.71 11.34
N SER A 45 -5.26 24.04 11.48
CA SER A 45 -4.12 24.81 11.96
C SER A 45 -3.82 24.55 13.44
N GLU A 46 -4.85 24.39 14.27
CA GLU A 46 -4.75 24.03 15.69
C GLU A 46 -4.27 22.60 15.84
N LEU A 47 -4.77 21.67 15.03
CA LEU A 47 -4.31 20.27 14.98
C LEU A 47 -2.86 20.20 14.49
N GLY A 48 -2.49 20.97 13.47
CA GLY A 48 -1.13 21.11 12.97
C GLY A 48 -0.18 21.70 14.01
N ALA A 49 -0.66 22.64 14.83
CA ALA A 49 0.06 23.20 15.98
C ALA A 49 0.17 22.20 17.14
N PHE A 50 -0.85 21.37 17.39
CA PHE A 50 -0.79 20.25 18.33
C PHE A 50 0.14 19.13 17.86
N GLN A 51 0.22 18.91 16.55
CA GLN A 51 1.15 17.99 15.91
C GLN A 51 2.56 18.58 15.72
N HIS A 52 2.83 19.85 16.05
CA HIS A 52 4.18 20.41 15.99
C HIS A 52 5.13 19.91 17.11
N THR A 53 4.62 19.16 18.09
CA THR A 53 5.42 18.26 18.96
C THR A 53 5.56 16.83 18.42
N ARG A 54 4.91 16.51 17.29
CA ARG A 54 4.90 15.20 16.62
C ARG A 54 5.50 15.32 15.21
N SER A 55 6.83 15.26 15.16
CA SER A 55 7.65 14.85 14.01
C SER A 55 7.11 15.11 12.59
N ARG A 56 7.57 16.19 11.96
CA ARG A 56 7.61 16.34 10.49
C ARG A 56 8.29 15.11 9.85
N ALA A 57 7.51 14.26 9.18
CA ALA A 57 8.00 13.25 8.24
C ALA A 57 7.25 13.39 6.90
N PRO A 58 7.86 12.97 5.78
CA PRO A 58 7.88 13.74 4.53
C PRO A 58 6.79 13.36 3.51
N ALA A 59 5.54 13.14 3.91
CA ALA A 59 4.44 12.88 2.95
C ALA A 59 4.23 14.06 1.97
N ARG A 60 4.54 15.30 2.40
CA ARG A 60 4.45 16.50 1.55
C ARG A 60 5.47 16.57 0.41
N ARG A 61 6.51 15.72 0.37
CA ARG A 61 7.59 15.83 -0.63
C ARG A 61 7.41 14.98 -1.89
N ILE A 62 6.60 13.92 -1.90
CA ILE A 62 6.50 13.04 -3.08
C ILE A 62 5.30 13.39 -3.95
N GLY A 63 4.14 13.73 -3.36
CA GLY A 63 3.07 14.38 -4.12
C GLY A 63 3.59 15.64 -4.84
N SER A 64 4.43 16.44 -4.17
CA SER A 64 5.09 17.59 -4.80
C SER A 64 6.24 17.21 -5.74
N ALA A 65 6.98 16.12 -5.55
CA ALA A 65 8.02 15.70 -6.49
C ALA A 65 7.46 15.09 -7.78
N ILE A 66 6.33 14.40 -7.73
CA ILE A 66 5.59 13.92 -8.91
C ILE A 66 4.88 15.11 -9.60
N LEU A 67 4.36 16.08 -8.83
CA LEU A 67 3.85 17.35 -9.35
C LEU A 67 4.95 18.30 -9.88
N GLN A 68 6.23 18.13 -9.50
CA GLN A 68 7.34 19.00 -9.93
C GLN A 68 8.25 18.37 -10.99
N ARG A 69 8.31 17.04 -11.12
CA ARG A 69 9.20 16.38 -12.10
C ARG A 69 8.62 16.28 -13.51
N THR A 70 7.36 16.63 -13.71
CA THR A 70 6.75 16.70 -15.05
C THR A 70 6.64 18.15 -15.52
N LEU A 71 7.67 18.57 -16.26
CA LEU A 71 7.77 19.70 -17.21
C LEU A 71 8.48 21.00 -16.73
N PRO A 72 9.63 21.38 -17.35
CA PRO A 72 9.90 22.77 -17.66
C PRO A 72 9.07 23.19 -18.87
N GLY A 73 8.12 24.10 -18.67
CA GLY A 73 7.36 24.76 -19.74
C GLY A 73 5.96 24.18 -19.94
N SER A 74 5.02 24.52 -19.05
CA SER A 74 3.59 24.44 -19.36
C SER A 74 3.07 25.82 -19.76
N PRO A 75 2.41 25.97 -20.93
CA PRO A 75 1.43 27.04 -21.09
C PRO A 75 0.29 26.79 -20.10
N ALA A 76 -0.27 27.85 -19.53
CA ALA A 76 -1.45 27.78 -18.67
C ALA A 76 -2.58 27.03 -19.42
N GLY A 77 -2.84 25.79 -19.03
CA GLY A 77 -3.81 24.92 -19.69
C GLY A 77 -5.22 25.17 -19.18
N ASP A 78 -6.17 25.20 -20.10
CA ASP A 78 -7.61 25.35 -19.89
C ASP A 78 -8.14 24.48 -18.73
N THR A 79 -8.54 25.14 -17.65
CA THR A 79 -9.19 24.54 -16.47
C THR A 79 -10.67 24.34 -16.73
N ASN A 80 -11.04 23.31 -17.51
CA ASN A 80 -12.43 22.85 -17.66
C ASN A 80 -12.74 21.64 -16.77
N ALA A 81 -11.95 21.37 -15.73
CA ALA A 81 -12.30 20.39 -14.72
C ALA A 81 -13.45 20.93 -13.86
N ALA A 82 -14.54 20.16 -13.72
CA ALA A 82 -15.64 20.52 -12.84
C ALA A 82 -15.10 20.67 -11.39
N PRO A 83 -15.43 21.76 -10.68
CA PRO A 83 -14.93 21.97 -9.32
C PRO A 83 -15.35 20.83 -8.40
N THR A 84 -14.44 20.33 -7.57
CA THR A 84 -14.72 19.30 -6.56
C THR A 84 -15.83 19.78 -5.64
N GLN A 85 -17.00 19.12 -5.66
CA GLN A 85 -18.14 19.50 -4.83
C GLN A 85 -17.97 18.98 -3.40
N ILE A 86 -17.47 19.85 -2.52
CA ILE A 86 -17.47 19.65 -1.07
C ILE A 86 -18.79 20.17 -0.51
N THR A 87 -19.53 19.30 0.17
CA THR A 87 -20.82 19.62 0.79
C THR A 87 -20.63 20.13 2.23
N ASP A 88 -21.67 20.77 2.78
CA ASP A 88 -21.72 21.14 4.21
C ASP A 88 -21.53 19.90 5.12
N GLU A 89 -22.08 18.76 4.70
CA GLU A 89 -21.98 17.50 5.43
C GLU A 89 -20.54 16.98 5.46
N ASP A 90 -19.80 17.06 4.35
CA ASP A 90 -18.38 16.67 4.31
C ASP A 90 -17.54 17.50 5.31
N ILE A 91 -17.81 18.80 5.39
CA ILE A 91 -17.10 19.72 6.29
C ILE A 91 -17.46 19.43 7.75
N GLN A 92 -18.74 19.17 8.03
CA GLN A 92 -19.21 18.84 9.38
C GLN A 92 -18.57 17.54 9.88
N VAL A 93 -18.55 16.49 9.04
CA VAL A 93 -17.88 15.22 9.37
C VAL A 93 -16.38 15.45 9.61
N ALA A 94 -15.71 16.24 8.77
CA ALA A 94 -14.29 16.55 8.96
C ALA A 94 -14.01 17.28 10.29
N LEU A 95 -14.90 18.19 10.71
CA LEU A 95 -14.80 18.88 12.00
C LEU A 95 -14.98 17.91 13.17
N GLU A 96 -15.96 17.02 13.12
CA GLU A 96 -16.18 15.99 14.15
C GLU A 96 -14.97 15.06 14.28
N MET A 97 -14.41 14.63 13.15
CA MET A 97 -13.19 13.85 13.12
C MET A 97 -12.01 14.61 13.75
N ASN A 98 -11.87 15.91 13.51
CA ASN A 98 -10.82 16.70 14.16
C ASN A 98 -10.96 16.74 15.69
N GLU A 99 -12.18 16.81 16.21
CA GLU A 99 -12.41 16.73 17.66
C GLU A 99 -12.09 15.34 18.22
N ARG A 100 -12.45 14.25 17.52
CA ARG A 100 -12.02 12.90 17.91
C ARG A 100 -10.50 12.72 17.90
N ALA A 101 -9.82 13.31 16.90
CA ALA A 101 -8.36 13.30 16.83
C ALA A 101 -7.72 14.05 18.02
N LYS A 102 -8.31 15.18 18.45
CA LYS A 102 -7.88 15.90 19.68
C LYS A 102 -8.06 15.03 20.93
N GLN A 103 -9.06 14.15 20.95
CA GLN A 103 -9.29 13.17 22.02
C GLN A 103 -8.37 11.94 21.95
N GLY A 104 -7.51 11.83 20.94
CA GLY A 104 -6.49 10.79 20.83
C GLY A 104 -6.80 9.65 19.87
N GLU A 105 -7.91 9.72 19.13
CA GLU A 105 -8.22 8.81 18.03
C GLU A 105 -7.18 8.97 16.90
N TYR A 106 -6.75 7.86 16.32
CA TYR A 106 -5.92 7.87 15.11
C TYR A 106 -6.84 7.84 13.89
N ILE A 107 -6.79 8.89 13.08
CA ILE A 107 -7.67 9.07 11.93
C ILE A 107 -6.83 9.04 10.67
N LEU A 108 -7.23 8.18 9.73
CA LEU A 108 -6.57 8.07 8.44
C LEU A 108 -6.95 9.24 7.54
N GLN A 109 -6.05 9.65 6.65
CA GLN A 109 -6.29 10.78 5.75
C GLN A 109 -7.52 10.56 4.87
N PHE A 110 -7.69 9.37 4.29
CA PHE A 110 -8.84 9.05 3.42
C PHE A 110 -10.13 8.74 4.16
N GLU A 111 -10.13 8.66 5.49
CA GLU A 111 -11.38 8.63 6.26
C GLU A 111 -12.05 10.02 6.28
N ARG A 112 -11.29 11.09 6.02
CA ARG A 112 -11.83 12.45 5.95
C ARG A 112 -12.47 12.69 4.58
N PRO A 113 -13.77 12.98 4.51
CA PRO A 113 -14.47 13.14 3.23
C PRO A 113 -13.88 14.27 2.36
N THR A 114 -13.46 15.37 2.99
CA THR A 114 -12.84 16.50 2.30
C THR A 114 -11.51 16.11 1.65
N ASP A 115 -10.61 15.46 2.40
CA ASP A 115 -9.30 15.02 1.92
C ASP A 115 -9.45 13.96 0.82
N ARG A 116 -10.41 13.04 0.96
CA ARG A 116 -10.72 12.02 -0.05
C ARG A 116 -11.19 12.65 -1.36
N LYS A 117 -12.17 13.56 -1.30
CA LYS A 117 -12.69 14.22 -2.52
C LYS A 117 -11.64 15.06 -3.23
N PHE A 118 -10.77 15.77 -2.49
CA PHE A 118 -9.65 16.51 -3.10
C PHE A 118 -8.64 15.60 -3.77
N THR A 119 -8.29 14.52 -3.09
CA THR A 119 -7.40 13.49 -3.63
C THR A 119 -7.97 12.93 -4.93
N ASP A 120 -9.23 12.47 -4.90
CA ASP A 120 -9.90 11.86 -6.06
C ASP A 120 -9.95 12.85 -7.24
N SER A 121 -10.25 14.13 -6.98
CA SER A 121 -10.26 15.16 -8.03
C SER A 121 -8.86 15.38 -8.62
N ALA A 122 -7.83 15.47 -7.79
CA ALA A 122 -6.45 15.68 -8.23
C ALA A 122 -5.91 14.50 -9.05
N ILE A 123 -6.24 13.26 -8.64
CA ILE A 123 -5.89 12.05 -9.39
C ILE A 123 -6.59 12.05 -10.75
N ASN A 124 -7.90 12.31 -10.79
CA ASN A 124 -8.66 12.32 -12.05
C ASN A 124 -8.11 13.36 -13.04
N ASP A 125 -7.76 14.56 -12.56
CA ASP A 125 -7.13 15.59 -13.38
C ASP A 125 -5.75 15.16 -13.90
N MET A 126 -4.92 14.55 -13.03
CA MET A 126 -3.60 14.05 -13.41
C MET A 126 -3.69 12.93 -14.45
N VAL A 127 -4.55 11.95 -14.23
CA VAL A 127 -4.80 10.83 -15.16
C VAL A 127 -5.31 11.36 -16.50
N SER A 128 -6.22 12.32 -16.51
CA SER A 128 -6.77 12.91 -17.74
C SER A 128 -5.68 13.61 -18.56
N ARG A 129 -4.79 14.37 -17.90
CA ARG A 129 -3.62 14.99 -18.54
C ARG A 129 -2.64 13.96 -19.09
N MET A 130 -2.28 12.95 -18.28
CA MET A 130 -1.35 11.89 -18.71
C MET A 130 -1.91 11.06 -19.86
N ALA A 131 -3.19 10.69 -19.82
CA ALA A 131 -3.86 9.96 -20.89
C ALA A 131 -3.83 10.75 -22.20
N SER A 132 -4.12 12.06 -22.14
CA SER A 132 -4.10 12.94 -23.31
C SER A 132 -2.69 13.09 -23.89
N ASN A 133 -1.66 13.20 -23.03
CA ASN A 133 -0.26 13.29 -23.45
C ASN A 133 0.27 11.98 -24.06
N ASN A 134 -0.16 10.82 -23.54
CA ASN A 134 0.31 9.51 -24.00
C ASN A 134 -0.47 8.99 -25.23
N ALA A 135 -1.67 9.51 -25.48
CA ALA A 135 -2.55 9.02 -26.55
C ALA A 135 -1.88 9.00 -27.95
N PRO A 136 -1.13 10.02 -28.39
CA PRO A 136 -0.48 9.99 -29.71
C PRO A 136 0.52 8.84 -29.87
N GLU A 137 1.35 8.60 -28.84
CA GLU A 137 2.37 7.56 -28.84
C GLU A 137 1.74 6.16 -28.77
N LEU A 138 0.73 5.97 -27.92
CA LEU A 138 -0.03 4.72 -27.84
C LEU A 138 -0.71 4.39 -29.16
N ARG A 139 -1.39 5.35 -29.78
CA ARG A 139 -2.05 5.17 -31.09
C ARG A 139 -1.06 4.81 -32.19
N SER A 140 0.10 5.48 -32.23
CA SER A 140 1.15 5.17 -33.19
C SER A 140 1.65 3.74 -33.01
N THR A 141 1.91 3.33 -31.77
CA THR A 141 2.37 1.99 -31.43
C THR A 141 1.33 0.93 -31.80
N PHE A 142 0.07 1.14 -31.43
CA PHE A 142 -1.03 0.22 -31.76
C PHE A 142 -1.23 0.10 -33.27
N ALA A 143 -1.14 1.20 -34.02
CA ALA A 143 -1.22 1.17 -35.48
C ALA A 143 -0.07 0.36 -36.11
N GLN A 144 1.16 0.51 -35.61
CA GLN A 144 2.32 -0.29 -36.05
C GLN A 144 2.13 -1.78 -35.77
N LEU A 145 1.44 -2.13 -34.68
CA LEU A 145 1.08 -3.51 -34.33
C LEU A 145 -0.15 -4.04 -35.10
N GLY A 146 -0.70 -3.27 -36.05
CA GLY A 146 -1.88 -3.65 -36.84
C GLY A 146 -3.19 -3.67 -36.04
N ILE A 147 -3.24 -3.00 -34.89
CA ILE A 147 -4.45 -2.88 -34.06
C ILE A 147 -5.40 -1.86 -34.70
N THR A 148 -6.68 -2.21 -34.81
CA THR A 148 -7.68 -1.32 -35.40
C THR A 148 -7.91 -0.07 -34.51
N PRO A 149 -8.40 1.04 -35.07
CA PRO A 149 -8.71 2.23 -34.28
C PRO A 149 -9.68 1.97 -33.13
N GLU A 150 -10.70 1.12 -33.35
CA GLU A 150 -11.69 0.78 -32.34
C GLU A 150 -11.06 0.04 -31.16
N LYS A 151 -10.18 -0.94 -31.45
CA LYS A 151 -9.44 -1.66 -30.40
C LYS A 151 -8.40 -0.77 -29.72
N SER A 152 -7.81 0.18 -30.45
CA SER A 152 -6.87 1.15 -29.89
C SER A 152 -7.55 2.03 -28.83
N VAL A 153 -8.76 2.53 -29.11
CA VAL A 153 -9.56 3.30 -28.13
C VAL A 153 -9.92 2.47 -26.90
N GLN A 154 -10.25 1.18 -27.08
CA GLN A 154 -10.51 0.28 -25.95
C GLN A 154 -9.26 0.08 -25.07
N LEU A 155 -8.09 -0.11 -25.69
CA LEU A 155 -6.81 -0.26 -24.99
C LEU A 155 -6.37 1.04 -24.30
N GLU A 156 -6.55 2.20 -24.93
CA GLU A 156 -6.33 3.52 -24.33
C GLU A 156 -7.21 3.71 -23.08
N THR A 157 -8.50 3.38 -23.20
CA THR A 157 -9.44 3.46 -22.07
C THR A 157 -9.05 2.51 -20.94
N HIS A 158 -8.63 1.29 -21.28
CA HIS A 158 -8.14 0.32 -20.30
C HIS A 158 -6.88 0.85 -19.60
N TYR A 159 -5.91 1.34 -20.36
CA TYR A 159 -4.69 1.93 -19.82
C TYR A 159 -4.96 3.12 -18.89
N GLN A 160 -5.92 3.98 -19.23
CA GLN A 160 -6.37 5.07 -18.34
C GLN A 160 -6.94 4.55 -17.02
N LYS A 161 -7.75 3.49 -17.06
CA LYS A 161 -8.27 2.85 -15.83
C LYS A 161 -7.16 2.23 -14.99
N ILE A 162 -6.14 1.63 -15.61
CA ILE A 162 -4.95 1.15 -14.90
C ILE A 162 -4.24 2.31 -14.23
N MET A 163 -3.99 3.42 -14.94
CA MET A 163 -3.34 4.60 -14.35
C MET A 163 -4.10 5.12 -13.12
N LEU A 164 -5.42 5.23 -13.20
CA LEU A 164 -6.26 5.63 -12.07
C LEU A 164 -6.10 4.67 -10.88
N ALA A 165 -6.27 3.37 -11.12
CA ALA A 165 -6.14 2.36 -10.08
C ALA A 165 -4.72 2.29 -9.47
N SER A 166 -3.67 2.52 -10.28
CA SER A 166 -2.29 2.56 -9.81
C SER A 166 -2.04 3.74 -8.87
N LEU A 167 -2.54 4.93 -9.21
CA LEU A 167 -2.41 6.11 -8.35
C LEU A 167 -3.22 5.96 -7.06
N ASP A 168 -4.44 5.42 -7.14
CA ASP A 168 -5.24 5.09 -5.95
C ASP A 168 -4.52 4.11 -5.02
N ALA A 169 -3.92 3.05 -5.59
CA ALA A 169 -3.16 2.06 -4.85
C ALA A 169 -1.89 2.65 -4.22
N GLU A 170 -1.13 3.47 -4.97
CA GLU A 170 0.05 4.17 -4.45
C GLU A 170 -0.32 5.04 -3.24
N MET A 171 -1.41 5.80 -3.35
CA MET A 171 -1.90 6.66 -2.29
C MET A 171 -2.36 5.88 -1.05
N ALA A 172 -3.07 4.77 -1.24
CA ALA A 172 -3.45 3.88 -0.15
C ALA A 172 -2.22 3.27 0.57
N ILE A 173 -1.22 2.82 -0.20
CA ILE A 173 0.04 2.30 0.33
C ILE A 173 0.78 3.36 1.15
N GLN A 174 0.87 4.60 0.65
CA GLN A 174 1.52 5.70 1.37
C GLN A 174 0.82 6.03 2.69
N GLN A 175 -0.51 5.97 2.71
CA GLN A 175 -1.27 6.14 3.95
C GLN A 175 -0.96 5.03 4.96
N VAL A 176 -0.91 3.76 4.51
CA VAL A 176 -0.54 2.63 5.36
C VAL A 176 0.88 2.80 5.91
N LEU A 177 1.85 3.17 5.08
CA LEU A 177 3.24 3.43 5.51
C LEU A 177 3.32 4.55 6.56
N THR A 178 2.57 5.64 6.35
CA THR A 178 2.51 6.75 7.31
C THR A 178 1.89 6.28 8.63
N ALA A 179 0.80 5.53 8.58
CA ALA A 179 0.14 4.98 9.75
C ALA A 179 1.04 4.03 10.54
N ARG A 180 1.78 3.16 9.85
CA ARG A 180 2.76 2.26 10.47
C ARG A 180 3.89 3.02 11.15
N HIS A 181 4.41 4.07 10.51
CA HIS A 181 5.46 4.90 11.09
C HIS A 181 4.99 5.68 12.32
N ASP A 182 3.80 6.26 12.27
CA ASP A 182 3.20 6.95 13.40
C ASP A 182 2.90 6.00 14.56
N TYR A 183 2.46 4.78 14.24
CA TYR A 183 2.26 3.71 15.20
C TYR A 183 3.58 3.32 15.90
N ASP A 184 4.65 3.00 15.15
CA ASP A 184 5.96 2.65 15.71
C ASP A 184 6.49 3.76 16.63
N LYS A 185 6.45 5.01 16.18
CA LYS A 185 6.82 6.17 17.01
C LYS A 185 6.02 6.24 18.31
N ARG A 186 4.70 6.03 18.24
CA ARG A 186 3.83 6.08 19.41
C ARG A 186 4.14 4.94 20.38
N VAL A 187 4.35 3.73 19.87
CA VAL A 187 4.75 2.57 20.69
C VAL A 187 6.09 2.83 21.38
N ARG A 188 7.11 3.28 20.63
CA ARG A 188 8.42 3.64 21.21
C ARG A 188 8.35 4.73 22.27
N ALA A 189 7.46 5.71 22.10
CA ALA A 189 7.30 6.79 23.07
C ALA A 189 6.57 6.36 24.36
N LEU A 190 5.78 5.28 24.30
CA LEU A 190 4.98 4.78 25.42
C LEU A 190 5.64 3.64 26.20
N LEU A 191 6.59 2.94 25.58
CA LEU A 191 7.29 1.80 26.18
C LEU A 191 8.73 2.17 26.57
N SER A 192 9.29 1.46 27.55
CA SER A 192 10.75 1.45 27.76
C SER A 192 11.44 0.70 26.60
N ASP A 193 12.75 0.90 26.44
CA ASP A 193 13.52 0.23 25.38
C ASP A 193 13.42 -1.31 25.47
N GLU A 194 13.44 -1.86 26.68
CA GLU A 194 13.28 -3.29 26.93
C GLU A 194 11.89 -3.79 26.52
N HIS A 195 10.81 -3.13 26.97
CA HIS A 195 9.45 -3.51 26.60
C HIS A 195 9.19 -3.35 25.10
N TYR A 196 9.77 -2.31 24.48
CA TYR A 196 9.70 -2.13 23.03
C TYR A 196 10.40 -3.29 22.30
N ALA A 197 11.59 -3.72 22.74
CA ALA A 197 12.28 -4.86 22.17
C ALA A 197 11.45 -6.16 22.28
N THR A 198 10.85 -6.42 23.44
CA THR A 198 9.93 -7.56 23.63
C THR A 198 8.72 -7.47 22.69
N TYR A 199 8.11 -6.29 22.57
CA TYR A 199 6.97 -6.09 21.67
C TYR A 199 7.35 -6.29 20.20
N ARG A 200 8.53 -5.84 19.79
CA ARG A 200 9.07 -6.08 18.44
C ARG A 200 9.27 -7.57 18.14
N GLN A 201 9.81 -8.32 19.09
CA GLN A 201 9.95 -9.78 18.97
C GLN A 201 8.58 -10.47 18.80
N TYR A 202 7.56 -10.03 19.54
CA TYR A 202 6.19 -10.51 19.38
C TYR A 202 5.60 -10.20 18.00
N GLU A 203 5.78 -8.98 17.48
CA GLU A 203 5.32 -8.63 16.13
C GLU A 203 6.04 -9.45 15.05
N GLU A 204 7.35 -9.69 15.24
CA GLU A 204 8.17 -10.51 14.34
C GLU A 204 7.82 -12.01 14.40
N SER A 205 7.17 -12.50 15.46
CA SER A 205 6.73 -13.90 15.57
C SER A 205 5.39 -14.16 14.90
N LYS A 206 4.58 -13.13 14.60
CA LYS A 206 3.24 -13.28 14.02
C LYS A 206 3.21 -14.08 12.71
N PRO A 207 4.13 -13.90 11.75
CA PRO A 207 4.14 -14.72 10.54
C PRO A 207 4.25 -16.22 10.84
N ALA A 208 5.10 -16.61 11.79
CA ALA A 208 5.23 -18.00 12.21
C ALA A 208 3.98 -18.52 12.92
N SER A 209 3.36 -17.71 13.79
CA SER A 209 2.11 -18.09 14.44
C SER A 209 0.96 -18.29 13.44
N ARG A 210 0.89 -17.48 12.39
CA ARG A 210 -0.11 -17.65 11.32
C ARG A 210 0.18 -18.89 10.49
N GLU A 211 1.43 -19.11 10.08
CA GLU A 211 1.80 -20.32 9.34
C GLU A 211 1.45 -21.58 10.13
N TYR A 212 1.70 -21.58 11.44
CA TYR A 212 1.32 -22.67 12.33
C TYR A 212 -0.21 -22.89 12.36
N ALA A 213 -1.01 -21.83 12.39
CA ALA A 213 -2.47 -21.96 12.31
C ALA A 213 -2.93 -22.59 10.99
N ILE A 214 -2.26 -22.29 9.87
CA ILE A 214 -2.53 -22.92 8.56
C ILE A 214 -2.08 -24.39 8.59
N LEU A 215 -0.96 -24.71 9.22
CA LEU A 215 -0.52 -26.09 9.44
C LEU A 215 -1.54 -26.87 10.28
N GLU A 216 -2.13 -26.27 11.33
CA GLU A 216 -3.17 -26.91 12.15
C GLU A 216 -4.45 -27.18 11.35
N GLU A 217 -4.85 -26.26 10.47
CA GLU A 217 -5.95 -26.48 9.53
C GLU A 217 -5.65 -27.64 8.59
N TYR A 218 -4.49 -27.64 7.94
CA TYR A 218 -4.04 -28.74 7.09
C TYR A 218 -4.02 -30.09 7.84
N SER A 219 -3.51 -30.10 9.08
CA SER A 219 -3.43 -31.31 9.89
C SER A 219 -4.83 -31.87 10.22
N ARG A 220 -5.80 -31.00 10.52
CA ARG A 220 -7.19 -31.40 10.73
C ARG A 220 -7.81 -31.98 9.45
N GLU A 221 -7.60 -31.33 8.31
CA GLU A 221 -8.09 -31.81 7.00
C GLU A 221 -7.53 -33.17 6.63
N LYS A 222 -6.23 -33.41 6.89
CA LYS A 222 -5.57 -34.69 6.61
C LYS A 222 -5.74 -35.72 7.74
N SER A 223 -6.43 -35.37 8.83
CA SER A 223 -6.59 -36.20 10.02
C SER A 223 -5.26 -36.69 10.62
N ILE A 224 -4.23 -35.84 10.55
CA ILE A 224 -2.93 -36.07 11.17
C ILE A 224 -2.95 -35.36 12.54
N PRO A 225 -2.64 -36.03 13.66
CA PRO A 225 -2.62 -35.36 14.95
C PRO A 225 -1.37 -34.48 15.11
N ILE A 226 -1.57 -33.27 15.65
CA ILE A 226 -0.50 -32.42 16.17
C ILE A 226 -0.59 -32.44 17.69
N ASP A 227 0.53 -32.72 18.36
CA ASP A 227 0.61 -32.59 19.81
C ASP A 227 0.77 -31.10 20.18
N PRO A 228 -0.15 -30.52 20.98
CA PRO A 228 -0.05 -29.15 21.46
C PRO A 228 1.26 -28.84 22.20
N GLU A 229 1.93 -29.84 22.79
CA GLU A 229 3.22 -29.65 23.46
C GLU A 229 4.29 -29.06 22.52
N TYR A 230 4.22 -29.37 21.22
CA TYR A 230 5.20 -28.89 20.25
C TYR A 230 4.91 -27.49 19.71
N GLN A 231 3.71 -26.94 19.94
CA GLN A 231 3.24 -25.69 19.33
C GLN A 231 4.29 -24.56 19.40
N GLN A 232 4.73 -24.21 20.60
CA GLN A 232 5.67 -23.09 20.79
C GLN A 232 7.03 -23.35 20.15
N ARG A 233 7.50 -24.61 20.19
CA ARG A 233 8.78 -24.99 19.59
C ARG A 233 8.71 -24.91 18.06
N VAL A 234 7.61 -25.35 17.46
CA VAL A 234 7.42 -25.29 16.00
C VAL A 234 7.31 -23.86 15.51
N ILE A 235 6.54 -23.02 16.19
CA ILE A 235 6.43 -21.59 15.87
C ILE A 235 7.82 -20.94 15.91
N ALA A 236 8.61 -21.19 16.95
CA ALA A 236 9.97 -20.66 17.06
C ALA A 236 10.87 -21.16 15.91
N LEU A 237 10.77 -22.43 15.54
CA LEU A 237 11.54 -23.00 14.44
C LEU A 237 11.12 -22.44 13.07
N MET A 238 9.82 -22.30 12.81
CA MET A 238 9.28 -21.63 11.62
C MET A 238 9.78 -20.19 11.53
N GLN A 239 9.81 -19.48 12.66
CA GLN A 239 10.34 -18.12 12.73
C GLN A 239 11.83 -18.06 12.38
N GLN A 240 12.64 -18.93 12.96
CA GLN A 240 14.08 -19.00 12.69
C GLN A 240 14.39 -19.38 11.24
N ALA A 241 13.60 -20.28 10.66
CA ALA A 241 13.78 -20.74 9.28
C ALA A 241 13.12 -19.79 8.26
N GLN A 242 12.35 -18.80 8.72
CA GLN A 242 11.48 -17.97 7.87
C GLN A 242 10.58 -18.81 6.95
N ALA A 243 10.09 -19.95 7.46
CA ALA A 243 9.35 -20.94 6.69
C ALA A 243 7.86 -20.55 6.56
N TYR A 244 7.58 -19.53 5.77
CA TYR A 244 6.23 -19.00 5.54
C TYR A 244 5.80 -19.24 4.10
N THR A 245 4.59 -19.75 3.89
CA THR A 245 4.07 -20.02 2.54
C THR A 245 3.31 -18.85 1.94
N GLU A 246 2.92 -17.89 2.77
CA GLU A 246 2.19 -16.69 2.39
C GLU A 246 2.83 -15.42 2.96
N THR A 247 2.82 -14.38 2.15
CA THR A 247 3.12 -13.01 2.61
C THR A 247 1.87 -12.40 3.23
N SER A 248 2.02 -11.79 4.39
CA SER A 248 0.98 -10.99 5.04
C SER A 248 1.36 -9.51 5.01
N TRP A 249 0.37 -8.64 4.93
CA TRP A 249 0.53 -7.18 4.85
C TRP A 249 -0.43 -6.41 5.77
N HIS A 250 -1.10 -7.09 6.70
CA HIS A 250 -2.07 -6.44 7.60
C HIS A 250 -1.47 -5.99 8.93
N GLY A 251 -0.26 -6.44 9.27
CA GLY A 251 0.44 -6.05 10.49
C GLY A 251 1.10 -4.67 10.41
N ALA A 252 1.38 -4.07 11.58
CA ALA A 252 2.05 -2.76 11.67
C ALA A 252 3.50 -2.77 11.17
N TYR A 253 4.13 -3.95 11.12
CA TYR A 253 5.54 -4.12 10.78
C TYR A 253 5.78 -5.14 9.68
N GLU A 254 4.74 -5.46 8.92
CA GLU A 254 4.82 -6.39 7.80
C GLU A 254 5.26 -5.70 6.53
N GLY A 255 5.60 -6.49 5.51
CA GLY A 255 5.92 -5.98 4.18
C GLY A 255 4.74 -5.27 3.51
N LEU A 256 5.02 -4.76 2.31
CA LEU A 256 3.99 -4.29 1.39
C LEU A 256 3.68 -5.38 0.36
N PRO A 257 2.50 -5.34 -0.29
CA PRO A 257 2.21 -6.22 -1.42
C PRO A 257 3.19 -5.99 -2.57
N GLU A 258 3.64 -7.08 -3.19
CA GLU A 258 4.52 -7.07 -4.37
C GLU A 258 3.81 -7.72 -5.57
N PRO A 259 2.99 -6.97 -6.33
CA PRO A 259 2.24 -7.52 -7.45
C PRO A 259 3.16 -7.75 -8.67
N ALA A 260 3.06 -8.92 -9.30
CA ALA A 260 3.60 -9.17 -10.64
C ALA A 260 2.52 -9.01 -11.72
N VAL A 261 2.91 -8.49 -12.88
CA VAL A 261 2.00 -8.27 -14.02
C VAL A 261 2.56 -8.95 -15.26
N GLY A 262 1.69 -9.69 -15.95
CA GLY A 262 2.06 -10.49 -17.10
C GLY A 262 2.47 -11.90 -16.71
N ASP A 263 2.15 -12.85 -17.59
CA ASP A 263 2.30 -14.27 -17.30
C ASP A 263 3.74 -14.66 -16.93
N GLU A 264 4.73 -14.12 -17.64
CA GLU A 264 6.15 -14.37 -17.36
C GLU A 264 6.57 -13.87 -15.99
N ALA A 265 6.18 -12.64 -15.62
CA ALA A 265 6.49 -12.08 -14.32
C ALA A 265 5.83 -12.87 -13.18
N VAL A 266 4.57 -13.29 -13.37
CA VAL A 266 3.85 -14.13 -12.41
C VAL A 266 4.51 -15.50 -12.27
N ILE A 267 4.90 -16.14 -13.38
CA ILE A 267 5.64 -17.40 -13.34
C ILE A 267 6.95 -17.23 -12.57
N ASN A 268 7.76 -16.22 -12.89
CA ASN A 268 9.04 -15.97 -12.23
C ASN A 268 8.85 -15.74 -10.72
N GLN A 269 7.83 -14.98 -10.31
CA GLN A 269 7.51 -14.77 -8.90
C GLN A 269 7.12 -16.08 -8.19
N LEU A 270 6.29 -16.92 -8.82
CA LEU A 270 5.88 -18.21 -8.27
C LEU A 270 7.05 -19.19 -8.17
N GLU A 271 7.93 -19.24 -9.18
CA GLU A 271 9.14 -20.07 -9.17
C GLU A 271 10.10 -19.64 -8.05
N GLN A 272 10.28 -18.34 -7.84
CA GLN A 272 11.05 -17.80 -6.71
C GLN A 272 10.44 -18.21 -5.36
N GLN A 273 9.11 -18.08 -5.19
CA GLN A 273 8.43 -18.49 -3.96
C GLN A 273 8.56 -19.98 -3.69
N ILE A 274 8.52 -20.83 -4.72
CA ILE A 274 8.76 -22.27 -4.58
C ILE A 274 10.18 -22.54 -4.08
N SER A 275 11.19 -21.85 -4.63
CA SER A 275 12.59 -21.99 -4.17
C SER A 275 12.72 -21.59 -2.70
N GLN A 276 12.16 -20.45 -2.32
CA GLN A 276 12.18 -19.94 -0.95
C GLN A 276 11.52 -20.90 0.03
N ILE A 277 10.36 -21.48 -0.33
CA ILE A 277 9.70 -22.51 0.48
C ILE A 277 10.61 -23.72 0.65
N LYS A 278 11.20 -24.24 -0.44
CA LYS A 278 12.09 -25.41 -0.37
C LYS A 278 13.29 -25.18 0.55
N GLU A 279 13.95 -24.03 0.43
CA GLU A 279 15.09 -23.66 1.26
C GLU A 279 14.69 -23.53 2.74
N ALA A 280 13.62 -22.79 3.03
CA ALA A 280 13.15 -22.59 4.40
C ALA A 280 12.70 -23.89 5.07
N VAL A 281 12.09 -24.80 4.32
CA VAL A 281 11.60 -26.09 4.83
C VAL A 281 12.74 -27.05 5.12
N ASN A 282 13.77 -27.08 4.27
CA ASN A 282 14.95 -27.88 4.54
C ASN A 282 15.62 -27.42 5.85
N LEU A 283 15.75 -26.11 6.05
CA LEU A 283 16.28 -25.54 7.29
C LEU A 283 15.39 -25.85 8.50
N LEU A 284 14.06 -25.73 8.34
CA LEU A 284 13.08 -26.06 9.38
C LEU A 284 13.20 -27.51 9.83
N LYS A 285 13.22 -28.45 8.86
CA LYS A 285 13.31 -29.90 9.14
C LYS A 285 14.64 -30.26 9.79
N GLN A 286 15.75 -29.69 9.32
CA GLN A 286 17.06 -29.91 9.94
C GLN A 286 17.03 -29.49 11.41
N LYS A 287 16.57 -28.28 11.70
CA LYS A 287 16.49 -27.77 13.08
C LYS A 287 15.51 -28.58 13.94
N ALA A 288 14.37 -28.97 13.39
CA ALA A 288 13.39 -29.79 14.10
C ALA A 288 13.96 -31.18 14.47
N ALA A 289 14.73 -31.80 13.57
CA ALA A 289 15.41 -33.06 13.87
C ALA A 289 16.49 -32.88 14.96
N GLU A 290 17.27 -31.79 14.91
CA GLU A 290 18.29 -31.47 15.93
C GLU A 290 17.72 -31.30 17.34
N VAL A 291 16.49 -30.77 17.47
CA VAL A 291 15.80 -30.61 18.75
C VAL A 291 14.89 -31.79 19.13
N GLY A 292 14.98 -32.91 18.39
CA GLY A 292 14.35 -34.18 18.75
C GLY A 292 12.85 -34.28 18.47
N PHE A 293 12.37 -33.63 17.40
CA PHE A 293 10.97 -33.81 16.98
C PHE A 293 10.69 -35.24 16.51
N PRO A 294 9.48 -35.79 16.79
CA PRO A 294 9.06 -37.09 16.27
C PRO A 294 9.07 -37.15 14.74
N GLU A 295 9.36 -38.33 14.18
CA GLU A 295 9.40 -38.54 12.73
C GLU A 295 8.06 -38.25 12.06
N GLU A 296 6.95 -38.59 12.73
CA GLU A 296 5.60 -38.28 12.27
C GLU A 296 5.39 -36.78 12.08
N TYR A 297 5.97 -35.96 12.97
CA TYR A 297 5.87 -34.50 12.88
C TYR A 297 6.73 -33.95 11.73
N LEU A 298 7.92 -34.50 11.53
CA LEU A 298 8.78 -34.14 10.39
C LEU A 298 8.11 -34.50 9.04
N ASN A 299 7.41 -35.63 8.99
CA ASN A 299 6.64 -36.06 7.83
C ASN A 299 5.41 -35.16 7.59
N LEU A 300 4.73 -34.71 8.65
CA LEU A 300 3.65 -33.73 8.54
C LEU A 300 4.15 -32.40 7.94
N LEU A 301 5.26 -31.86 8.45
CA LEU A 301 5.87 -30.63 7.92
C LEU A 301 6.25 -30.81 6.45
N ASP A 302 6.89 -31.93 6.09
CA ASP A 302 7.26 -32.20 4.70
C ASP A 302 6.04 -32.27 3.77
N ALA A 303 4.99 -32.98 4.17
CA ALA A 303 3.77 -33.11 3.40
C ALA A 303 3.07 -31.76 3.21
N TYR A 304 2.94 -30.98 4.30
CA TYR A 304 2.34 -29.65 4.28
C TYR A 304 3.03 -28.74 3.27
N TYR A 305 4.33 -28.51 3.42
CA TYR A 305 5.03 -27.58 2.55
C TYR A 305 5.17 -28.08 1.12
N ARG A 306 5.25 -29.40 0.91
CA ARG A 306 5.22 -30.00 -0.44
C ARG A 306 3.91 -29.69 -1.15
N GLU A 307 2.77 -29.81 -0.46
CA GLU A 307 1.46 -29.47 -1.04
C GLU A 307 1.38 -27.98 -1.40
N ARG A 308 1.89 -27.10 -0.52
CA ARG A 308 1.92 -25.65 -0.75
C ARG A 308 2.79 -25.26 -1.94
N ALA A 309 3.95 -25.90 -2.09
CA ALA A 309 4.79 -25.74 -3.29
C ALA A 309 4.10 -26.29 -4.54
N GLN A 310 3.41 -27.43 -4.45
CA GLN A 310 2.69 -28.04 -5.57
C GLN A 310 1.53 -27.17 -6.06
N ILE A 311 0.79 -26.50 -5.16
CA ILE A 311 -0.28 -25.55 -5.54
C ILE A 311 0.29 -24.42 -6.42
N LYS A 312 1.45 -23.87 -6.05
CA LYS A 312 2.13 -22.85 -6.84
C LYS A 312 2.61 -23.42 -8.19
N GLN A 313 3.15 -24.63 -8.21
CA GLN A 313 3.56 -25.31 -9.44
C GLN A 313 2.39 -25.55 -10.39
N ASN A 314 1.25 -26.04 -9.88
CA ASN A 314 0.03 -26.24 -10.67
C ASN A 314 -0.46 -24.92 -11.29
N THR A 315 -0.29 -23.80 -10.57
CA THR A 315 -0.61 -22.46 -11.07
C THR A 315 0.31 -22.08 -12.24
N ILE A 316 1.62 -22.30 -12.10
CA ILE A 316 2.59 -22.12 -13.19
C ILE A 316 2.20 -22.96 -14.42
N ASP A 317 1.91 -24.25 -14.21
CA ASP A 317 1.57 -25.17 -15.30
C ASP A 317 0.29 -24.74 -16.01
N THR A 318 -0.70 -24.24 -15.26
CA THR A 318 -1.94 -23.68 -15.82
C THR A 318 -1.65 -22.48 -16.73
N ILE A 319 -0.77 -21.55 -16.29
CA ILE A 319 -0.39 -20.38 -17.09
C ILE A 319 0.39 -20.84 -18.35
N LYS A 320 1.37 -21.73 -18.20
CA LYS A 320 2.18 -22.25 -19.32
C LYS A 320 1.32 -23.02 -20.34
N ASN A 321 0.36 -23.83 -19.90
CA ASN A 321 -0.56 -24.55 -20.78
C ASN A 321 -1.51 -23.62 -21.54
N ARG A 322 -1.93 -22.50 -20.94
CA ARG A 322 -2.70 -21.46 -21.64
C ARG A 322 -1.88 -20.77 -22.72
N LEU A 323 -0.57 -20.59 -22.49
CA LEU A 323 0.35 -19.96 -23.43
C LEU A 323 0.86 -20.91 -24.52
N ALA A 324 0.72 -22.22 -24.34
CA ALA A 324 1.08 -23.20 -25.36
C ALA A 324 0.28 -22.91 -26.64
N PRO A 325 0.93 -22.81 -27.81
CA PRO A 325 0.21 -22.61 -29.06
C PRO A 325 -0.78 -23.76 -29.21
N VAL A 326 -2.05 -23.43 -29.45
CA VAL A 326 -3.05 -24.43 -29.88
C VAL A 326 -2.43 -25.10 -31.10
N ALA A 327 -2.04 -26.37 -30.94
CA ALA A 327 -1.55 -27.17 -32.04
C ALA A 327 -2.59 -27.03 -33.14
N SER A 328 -2.22 -26.33 -34.21
CA SER A 328 -3.11 -26.07 -35.32
C SER A 328 -3.37 -27.42 -35.96
N GLY A 329 -4.46 -28.06 -35.52
CA GLY A 329 -5.00 -29.25 -36.15
C GLY A 329 -5.31 -28.88 -37.59
N LYS A 330 -4.47 -29.36 -38.49
CA LYS A 330 -4.78 -29.45 -39.92
C LYS A 330 -5.74 -30.60 -40.14
#